data_AF-G4N2Z2-F1
#
_entry.id   AF-G4N2Z2-F1
#
_cell.length_a   1.000
_cell.length_b   1.000
_cell.length_c   1.000
_cell.angle_alpha   90.00
_cell.angle_beta   90.00
_cell.angle_gamma   90.00
#
_symmetry.space_group_name_H-M   'P 1'
#
loop_
_entity.id
_entity.type
_entity.pdbx_description
1 polymer ?
#
loop_
_entity_poly.entity_id
_entity_poly.type
_entity_poly.pdbx_seq_one_letter_code
_entity_poly.pdbx_strand_id
1 'polypeptide(L)'
;MHRALTSMVQIRYIAMAGIQKLNVQTFPRPPALQKISRHIQIKWDGHLIADTKDAYWVLETHHPPTYYLPPSSIIAPLAKTARRTYCEWKGHATYHAITHPTTGETVQNKVWSYEKPTEGFVAIKDYLSFYANAPWECYVDGEKVQPQPGDFYGGWVTSDIGGIVKGQNGNADPFV
;
A
#
# COMPACT_ATOMS: atom_id res chain seq x y z
N MET A 1 0.60 21.35 63.41
CA MET A 1 1.51 21.05 62.28
C MET A 1 0.81 20.06 61.36
N HIS A 2 0.85 20.32 60.05
CA HIS A 2 0.38 19.53 58.90
C HIS A 2 -1.14 19.43 58.61
N ARG A 3 -1.54 20.25 57.62
CA ARG A 3 -2.75 20.19 56.78
C ARG A 3 -2.55 19.20 55.62
N ALA A 4 -3.64 18.60 55.14
CA ALA A 4 -3.92 18.36 53.70
C ALA A 4 -5.46 18.11 53.56
N LEU A 5 -6.30 19.06 53.14
CA LEU A 5 -6.61 19.56 51.78
C LEU A 5 -7.22 18.54 50.80
N THR A 6 -8.56 18.42 50.85
CA THR A 6 -9.55 18.69 49.78
C THR A 6 -9.31 18.23 48.32
N SER A 7 -10.13 17.26 47.90
CA SER A 7 -11.06 17.22 46.73
C SER A 7 -10.58 17.15 45.26
N MET A 8 -11.33 16.34 44.50
CA MET A 8 -11.64 16.41 43.05
C MET A 8 -10.44 16.25 42.09
N VAL A 9 -10.44 15.38 41.09
CA VAL A 9 -11.38 15.30 39.96
C VAL A 9 -11.29 13.90 39.33
N GLN A 10 -12.44 13.25 39.21
CA GLN A 10 -12.66 12.14 38.29
C GLN A 10 -12.53 12.67 36.85
N ILE A 11 -11.34 12.57 36.24
CA ILE A 11 -11.16 13.00 34.85
C ILE A 11 -11.79 11.93 33.95
N ARG A 12 -13.02 12.21 33.53
CA ARG A 12 -13.67 11.60 32.39
C ARG A 12 -12.82 11.88 31.14
N TYR A 13 -12.15 10.88 30.60
CA TYR A 13 -11.62 10.95 29.24
C TYR A 13 -12.74 10.59 28.27
N ILE A 14 -13.40 11.61 27.71
CA ILE A 14 -14.29 11.47 26.55
C ILE A 14 -13.57 12.07 25.34
N ALA A 15 -13.26 11.18 24.39
CA ALA A 15 -13.07 11.33 22.93
C ALA A 15 -12.13 12.41 22.38
N MET A 16 -11.16 11.97 21.55
CA MET A 16 -10.81 12.45 20.20
C MET A 16 -9.46 11.83 19.78
N ALA A 17 -9.40 10.52 19.58
CA ALA A 17 -8.25 9.90 18.93
C ALA A 17 -8.35 10.19 17.43
N GLY A 18 -7.86 11.37 17.01
CA GLY A 18 -7.57 11.61 15.60
C GLY A 18 -6.60 10.52 15.13
N ILE A 19 -6.88 9.91 13.98
CA ILE A 19 -5.96 8.95 13.36
C ILE A 19 -4.61 9.65 13.22
N GLN A 20 -3.56 9.10 13.85
CA GLN A 20 -2.21 9.65 13.71
C GLN A 20 -1.84 9.55 12.24
N LYS A 21 -1.71 10.69 11.57
CA LYS A 21 -1.31 10.72 10.16
C LYS A 21 0.13 10.23 10.02
N LEU A 22 0.35 9.26 9.14
CA LEU A 22 1.66 8.87 8.65
C LEU A 22 2.19 9.98 7.74
N ASN A 23 3.48 10.25 7.79
CA ASN A 23 4.10 11.30 6.97
C ASN A 23 5.11 10.66 6.02
N VAL A 24 4.87 10.78 4.70
CA VAL A 24 5.74 10.15 3.69
C VAL A 24 7.19 10.62 3.74
N GLN A 25 7.47 11.84 4.21
CA GLN A 25 8.84 12.32 4.40
C GLN A 25 9.55 11.68 5.61
N THR A 26 8.80 11.09 6.54
CA THR A 26 9.36 10.38 7.70
C THR A 26 9.61 8.90 7.44
N PHE A 27 9.16 8.38 6.30
CA PHE A 27 9.43 6.99 5.91
C PHE A 27 10.91 6.78 5.61
N PRO A 28 11.45 5.58 5.87
CA PRO A 28 12.88 5.34 5.79
C PRO A 28 13.37 5.20 4.34
N ARG A 29 14.67 5.43 4.18
CA ARG A 29 15.47 5.06 3.00
C ARG A 29 16.77 4.46 3.53
N PRO A 30 17.07 3.16 3.37
CA PRO A 30 16.35 2.14 2.58
C PRO A 30 14.87 1.92 2.98
N PRO A 31 13.99 1.50 2.05
CA PRO A 31 12.59 1.24 2.36
C PRO A 31 12.42 0.15 3.40
N ALA A 32 11.42 0.29 4.26
CA ALA A 32 11.08 -0.71 5.27
C ALA A 32 9.90 -1.56 4.81
N LEU A 33 10.06 -2.88 4.89
CA LEU A 33 8.98 -3.84 4.75
C LEU A 33 8.38 -4.12 6.14
N GLN A 34 7.06 -4.05 6.27
CA GLN A 34 6.40 -4.41 7.52
C GLN A 34 5.14 -5.23 7.26
N LYS A 35 4.90 -6.21 8.12
CA LYS A 35 3.65 -6.98 8.12
C LYS A 35 2.53 -6.13 8.71
N ILE A 36 1.36 -6.19 8.10
CA ILE A 36 0.18 -5.43 8.53
C ILE A 36 -1.05 -6.34 8.60
N SER A 37 -2.05 -5.89 9.36
CA SER A 37 -3.36 -6.53 9.47
C SER A 37 -4.51 -5.67 8.92
N ARG A 38 -4.17 -4.64 8.11
CA ARG A 38 -5.17 -3.79 7.44
C ARG A 38 -5.95 -4.63 6.43
N HIS A 39 -7.24 -4.35 6.28
CA HIS A 39 -8.09 -5.04 5.32
C HIS A 39 -7.88 -4.46 3.93
N ILE A 40 -7.27 -5.23 3.04
CA ILE A 40 -7.01 -4.82 1.67
C ILE A 40 -8.03 -5.48 0.75
N GLN A 41 -8.72 -4.67 -0.06
CA GLN A 41 -9.64 -5.18 -1.08
C GLN A 41 -9.35 -4.53 -2.43
N ILE A 42 -9.47 -5.31 -3.50
CA ILE A 42 -9.38 -4.83 -4.88
C ILE A 42 -10.64 -5.28 -5.60
N LYS A 43 -11.35 -4.33 -6.23
CA LYS A 43 -12.57 -4.59 -6.98
C LYS A 43 -12.44 -4.12 -8.41
N TRP A 44 -12.86 -4.91 -9.38
CA TRP A 44 -12.90 -4.55 -10.79
C TRP A 44 -14.35 -4.66 -11.25
N ASP A 45 -14.96 -3.55 -11.65
CA ASP A 45 -16.39 -3.45 -12.02
C ASP A 45 -17.34 -4.08 -10.97
N GLY A 46 -17.03 -3.83 -9.69
CA GLY A 46 -17.78 -4.37 -8.55
C GLY A 46 -17.47 -5.82 -8.19
N HIS A 47 -16.70 -6.55 -9.01
CA HIS A 47 -16.26 -7.91 -8.70
C HIS A 47 -15.00 -7.92 -7.84
N LEU A 48 -14.96 -8.76 -6.80
CA LEU A 48 -13.81 -8.86 -5.91
C LEU A 48 -12.67 -9.62 -6.59
N ILE A 49 -11.53 -8.95 -6.75
CA ILE A 49 -10.31 -9.49 -7.38
C ILE A 49 -9.29 -9.94 -6.35
N ALA A 50 -9.24 -9.27 -5.20
CA ALA A 50 -8.44 -9.66 -4.05
C ALA A 50 -9.09 -9.22 -2.74
N ASP A 51 -8.92 -10.01 -1.68
CA ASP A 51 -9.38 -9.71 -0.32
C ASP A 51 -8.46 -10.37 0.71
N THR A 52 -7.82 -9.56 1.56
CA THR A 52 -6.93 -10.09 2.60
C THR A 52 -6.78 -9.16 3.80
N LYS A 53 -6.49 -9.75 4.97
CA LYS A 53 -5.94 -9.07 6.16
C LYS A 53 -4.52 -9.55 6.50
N ASP A 54 -3.93 -10.38 5.65
CA ASP A 54 -2.55 -10.83 5.74
C ASP A 54 -1.81 -10.21 4.57
N ALA A 55 -1.15 -9.07 4.82
CA ALA A 55 -0.43 -8.32 3.80
C ALA A 55 0.86 -7.76 4.39
N TYR A 56 1.75 -7.35 3.50
CA TYR A 56 2.85 -6.46 3.85
C TYR A 56 2.63 -5.12 3.18
N TRP A 57 3.18 -4.07 3.76
CA TRP A 57 3.41 -2.83 3.05
C TRP A 57 4.89 -2.48 2.99
N VAL A 58 5.26 -1.65 2.03
CA VAL A 58 6.58 -1.04 1.96
C VAL A 58 6.45 0.46 2.16
N LEU A 59 7.21 1.00 3.11
CA LEU A 59 7.33 2.42 3.40
C LEU A 59 8.65 2.94 2.84
N GLU A 60 8.59 3.97 2.00
CA GLU A 60 9.76 4.61 1.38
C GLU A 60 9.57 6.14 1.40
N THR A 61 10.63 6.89 1.69
CA THR A 61 10.57 8.36 1.76
C THR A 61 9.91 8.97 0.52
N HIS A 62 8.92 9.84 0.69
CA HIS A 62 8.09 10.48 -0.35
C HIS A 62 7.13 9.57 -1.13
N HIS A 63 7.04 8.29 -0.76
CA HIS A 63 6.12 7.34 -1.38
C HIS A 63 5.05 6.89 -0.38
N PRO A 64 3.75 7.01 -0.71
CA PRO A 64 2.71 6.35 0.07
C PRO A 64 2.93 4.82 0.05
N PRO A 65 2.37 4.10 1.04
CA PRO A 65 2.60 2.67 1.17
C PRO A 65 2.27 1.90 -0.12
N THR A 66 3.14 0.96 -0.49
CA THR A 66 2.85 -0.04 -1.53
C THR A 66 2.47 -1.34 -0.84
N TYR A 67 1.33 -1.92 -1.19
CA TYR A 67 0.78 -3.11 -0.52
C TYR A 67 1.08 -4.38 -1.30
N TYR A 68 1.56 -5.40 -0.60
CA TYR A 68 1.89 -6.72 -1.13
C TYR A 68 0.95 -7.75 -0.51
N LEU A 69 0.17 -8.40 -1.37
CA LEU A 69 -0.85 -9.37 -1.02
C LEU A 69 -0.36 -10.79 -1.36
N PRO A 70 -0.69 -11.81 -0.54
CA PRO A 70 -0.31 -13.18 -0.81
C PRO A 70 -1.05 -13.70 -2.05
N PRO A 71 -0.43 -14.57 -2.86
CA PRO A 71 -1.08 -15.19 -4.03
C PRO A 71 -2.43 -15.85 -3.71
N SER A 72 -2.57 -16.43 -2.52
CA SER A 72 -3.80 -17.10 -2.06
C SER A 72 -5.00 -16.16 -1.88
N SER A 73 -4.78 -14.85 -1.79
CA SER A 73 -5.86 -13.86 -1.69
C SER A 73 -6.37 -13.37 -3.05
N ILE A 74 -5.73 -13.76 -4.16
CA ILE A 74 -6.12 -13.32 -5.49
C ILE A 74 -7.16 -14.28 -6.05
N ILE A 75 -8.30 -13.72 -6.43
CA ILE A 75 -9.49 -14.47 -6.85
C ILE A 75 -9.57 -14.55 -8.39
N ALA A 76 -8.88 -13.64 -9.10
CA ALA A 76 -8.89 -13.59 -10.55
C ALA A 76 -7.72 -14.37 -11.20
N PRO A 77 -7.91 -14.92 -12.42
CA PRO A 77 -6.83 -15.53 -13.18
C PRO A 77 -5.66 -14.59 -13.43
N LEU A 78 -4.45 -15.11 -13.24
CA LEU A 78 -3.18 -14.40 -13.44
C LEU A 78 -2.24 -15.19 -14.34
N ALA A 79 -1.55 -14.49 -15.22
CA ALA A 79 -0.50 -15.03 -16.07
C ALA A 79 0.70 -14.09 -16.12
N LYS A 80 1.93 -14.63 -16.03
CA LYS A 80 3.14 -13.81 -16.15
C LYS A 80 3.25 -13.21 -17.56
N THR A 81 3.71 -11.97 -17.65
CA THR A 81 4.07 -11.33 -18.92
C THR A 81 5.58 -11.38 -19.14
N ALA A 82 6.05 -10.90 -20.29
CA ALA A 82 7.47 -10.74 -20.59
C ALA A 82 8.13 -9.53 -19.89
N ARG A 83 7.33 -8.57 -19.38
CA ARG A 83 7.87 -7.32 -18.81
C ARG A 83 8.61 -7.60 -17.51
N ARG A 84 9.80 -6.99 -17.38
CA ARG A 84 10.61 -6.98 -16.16
C ARG A 84 11.11 -5.57 -15.89
N THR A 85 11.26 -5.23 -14.61
CA THR A 85 11.94 -4.01 -14.17
C THR A 85 12.88 -4.32 -13.02
N TYR A 86 13.82 -3.41 -12.74
CA TYR A 86 14.75 -3.56 -11.63
C TYR A 86 14.48 -2.46 -10.59
N CYS A 87 14.42 -2.86 -9.32
CA CYS A 87 14.38 -1.97 -8.17
C CYS A 87 15.67 -2.15 -7.38
N GLU A 88 16.38 -1.05 -7.12
CA GLU A 88 17.64 -1.05 -6.36
C GLU A 88 17.51 -1.70 -4.97
N TRP A 89 16.32 -1.64 -4.36
CA TRP A 89 16.05 -2.18 -3.04
C TRP A 89 15.56 -3.63 -3.06
N LYS A 90 14.72 -3.99 -4.03
CA LYS A 90 13.91 -5.22 -4.01
C LYS A 90 14.33 -6.26 -5.04
N GLY A 91 15.17 -5.89 -6.01
CA GLY A 91 15.60 -6.75 -7.11
C GLY A 91 14.69 -6.68 -8.33
N HIS A 92 14.59 -7.78 -9.08
CA HIS A 92 13.84 -7.84 -10.33
C HIS A 92 12.35 -8.08 -10.10
N ALA A 93 11.52 -7.16 -10.58
CA ALA A 93 10.07 -7.31 -10.59
C ALA A 93 9.61 -8.07 -11.85
N THR A 94 8.69 -9.00 -11.64
CA THR A 94 7.96 -9.74 -12.67
C THR A 94 6.54 -9.19 -12.76
N TYR A 95 6.04 -8.96 -13.97
CA TYR A 95 4.70 -8.42 -14.20
C TYR A 95 3.72 -9.51 -14.63
N HIS A 96 2.45 -9.25 -14.37
CA HIS A 96 1.35 -10.17 -14.65
C HIS A 96 0.25 -9.50 -15.49
N ALA A 97 -0.40 -10.31 -16.30
CA ALA A 97 -1.70 -10.06 -16.87
C ALA A 97 -2.76 -10.65 -15.95
N ILE A 98 -3.83 -9.90 -15.72
CA ILE A 98 -4.98 -10.31 -14.93
C ILE A 98 -6.23 -10.26 -15.79
N THR A 99 -7.03 -11.31 -15.72
CA THR A 99 -8.25 -11.43 -16.53
C THR A 99 -9.48 -11.28 -15.64
N HIS A 100 -10.40 -10.41 -16.03
CA HIS A 100 -11.66 -10.22 -15.32
C HIS A 100 -12.45 -11.54 -15.36
N PRO A 101 -12.86 -12.10 -14.21
CA PRO A 101 -13.43 -13.45 -14.15
C PRO A 101 -14.78 -13.59 -14.87
N THR A 102 -15.57 -12.52 -14.99
CA THR A 102 -16.86 -12.55 -15.69
C THR A 102 -16.83 -11.98 -17.11
N THR A 103 -16.13 -10.87 -17.38
CA THR A 103 -16.14 -10.22 -18.70
C THR A 103 -15.08 -10.81 -19.65
N GLY A 104 -14.05 -11.47 -19.13
CA GLY A 104 -12.91 -11.96 -19.93
C GLY A 104 -11.94 -10.87 -20.38
N GLU A 105 -12.17 -9.61 -20.02
CA GLU A 105 -11.23 -8.52 -20.28
C GLU A 105 -9.88 -8.80 -19.61
N THR A 106 -8.77 -8.50 -20.27
CA THR A 106 -7.43 -8.75 -19.73
C THR A 106 -6.62 -7.47 -19.66
N VAL A 107 -6.11 -7.18 -18.46
CA VAL A 107 -5.24 -6.04 -18.18
C VAL A 107 -3.82 -6.54 -17.99
N GLN A 108 -2.88 -5.98 -18.74
CA GLN A 108 -1.48 -6.39 -18.69
C GLN A 108 -0.63 -5.41 -17.89
N ASN A 109 0.39 -5.93 -17.21
CA ASN A 109 1.50 -5.16 -16.64
C ASN A 109 1.10 -4.13 -15.58
N LYS A 110 -0.04 -4.33 -14.92
CA LYS A 110 -0.52 -3.51 -13.81
C LYS A 110 -0.46 -4.20 -12.45
N VAL A 111 0.00 -5.44 -12.44
CA VAL A 111 0.28 -6.26 -11.27
C VAL A 111 1.72 -6.72 -11.37
N TRP A 112 2.47 -6.67 -10.27
CA TRP A 112 3.84 -7.17 -10.22
C TRP A 112 4.11 -7.98 -8.95
N SER A 113 5.15 -8.80 -9.00
CA SER A 113 5.68 -9.55 -7.87
C SER A 113 7.21 -9.61 -7.92
N TYR A 114 7.84 -10.05 -6.84
CA TYR A 114 9.27 -10.34 -6.77
C TYR A 114 9.50 -11.83 -6.56
N GLU A 115 10.03 -12.53 -7.56
CA GLU A 115 10.29 -13.99 -7.47
C GLU A 115 11.58 -14.31 -6.72
N LYS A 116 12.53 -13.37 -6.75
CA LYS A 116 13.84 -13.45 -6.09
C LYS A 116 14.15 -12.11 -5.42
N PRO A 117 13.38 -11.70 -4.40
CA PRO A 117 13.63 -10.47 -3.69
C PRO A 117 14.99 -10.50 -2.96
N THR A 118 15.54 -9.32 -2.69
CA THR A 118 16.71 -9.14 -1.82
C THR A 118 16.39 -9.53 -0.37
N GLU A 119 17.42 -9.70 0.47
CA GLU A 119 17.31 -10.21 1.85
C GLU A 119 16.26 -9.47 2.70
N GLY A 120 16.23 -8.12 2.66
CA GLY A 120 15.27 -7.31 3.42
C GLY A 120 13.80 -7.46 2.96
N PHE A 121 13.56 -8.12 1.82
CA PHE A 121 12.25 -8.25 1.20
C PHE A 121 11.84 -9.72 0.94
N VAL A 122 12.56 -10.70 1.50
CA VAL A 122 12.25 -12.13 1.27
C VAL A 122 10.84 -12.55 1.69
N ALA A 123 10.27 -11.85 2.67
CA ALA A 123 8.93 -12.14 3.17
C ALA A 123 7.80 -11.85 2.16
N ILE A 124 8.07 -11.04 1.12
CA ILE A 124 7.14 -10.77 0.01
C ILE A 124 7.50 -11.54 -1.27
N LYS A 125 8.29 -12.61 -1.17
CA LYS A 125 8.55 -13.49 -2.31
C LYS A 125 7.22 -13.96 -2.90
N ASP A 126 7.07 -13.73 -4.20
CA ASP A 126 5.88 -14.04 -5.01
C ASP A 126 4.59 -13.29 -4.60
N TYR A 127 4.62 -12.44 -3.57
CA TYR A 127 3.49 -11.58 -3.24
C TYR A 127 3.26 -10.55 -4.34
N LEU A 128 2.00 -10.15 -4.51
CA LEU A 128 1.54 -9.34 -5.60
C LEU A 128 1.18 -7.95 -5.13
N SER A 129 1.57 -6.95 -5.91
CA SER A 129 1.16 -5.57 -5.72
C SER A 129 0.49 -5.05 -6.99
N PHE A 130 -0.43 -4.11 -6.82
CA PHE A 130 -1.26 -3.54 -7.88
C PHE A 130 -1.03 -2.04 -7.96
N TYR A 131 -1.02 -1.48 -9.17
CA TYR A 131 -1.14 -0.03 -9.32
C TYR A 131 -2.56 0.38 -8.96
N ALA A 132 -2.75 1.37 -8.09
CA ALA A 132 -4.06 1.76 -7.59
C ALA A 132 -4.90 2.65 -8.55
N ASN A 133 -4.58 2.65 -9.84
CA ASN A 133 -5.34 3.34 -10.88
C ASN A 133 -6.17 2.33 -11.71
N ALA A 134 -7.16 2.85 -12.45
CA ALA A 134 -8.12 2.08 -13.27
C ALA A 134 -7.51 0.89 -14.04
N PRO A 135 -8.18 -0.26 -14.15
CA PRO A 135 -9.64 -0.37 -14.12
C PRO A 135 -10.25 -0.86 -12.81
N TRP A 136 -9.43 -1.14 -11.80
CA TRP A 136 -9.93 -1.54 -10.48
C TRP A 136 -9.93 -0.38 -9.48
N GLU A 137 -10.73 -0.55 -8.44
CA GLU A 137 -10.78 0.25 -7.24
C GLU A 137 -10.07 -0.52 -6.12
N CYS A 138 -9.09 0.13 -5.50
CA CYS A 138 -8.36 -0.41 -4.37
C CYS A 138 -8.87 0.20 -3.06
N TYR A 139 -8.94 -0.61 -2.00
CA TYR A 139 -9.42 -0.20 -0.69
C TYR A 139 -8.49 -0.67 0.41
N VAL A 140 -8.37 0.14 1.46
CA VAL A 140 -7.67 -0.17 2.70
C VAL A 140 -8.60 0.18 3.86
N ASP A 141 -8.93 -0.81 4.69
CA ASP A 141 -9.91 -0.70 5.79
C ASP A 141 -11.25 -0.09 5.35
N GLY A 142 -11.68 -0.42 4.13
CA GLY A 142 -12.91 0.11 3.52
C GLY A 142 -12.77 1.51 2.92
N GLU A 143 -11.64 2.19 3.09
CA GLU A 143 -11.37 3.47 2.45
C GLU A 143 -10.88 3.27 1.01
N LYS A 144 -11.52 3.91 0.03
CA LYS A 144 -11.06 3.91 -1.36
C LYS A 144 -9.77 4.72 -1.48
N VAL A 145 -8.72 4.09 -1.98
CA VAL A 145 -7.41 4.74 -2.11
C VAL A 145 -7.34 5.62 -3.36
N GLN A 146 -6.50 6.64 -3.31
CA GLN A 146 -6.06 7.37 -4.49
C GLN A 146 -4.71 6.80 -4.96
N PRO A 147 -4.47 6.68 -6.27
CA PRO A 147 -3.15 6.30 -6.77
C PRO A 147 -2.12 7.38 -6.44
N GLN A 148 -0.88 6.97 -6.14
CA GLN A 148 0.25 7.88 -6.19
C GLN A 148 0.27 8.57 -7.56
N PRO A 149 0.40 9.90 -7.63
CA PRO A 149 0.44 10.62 -8.90
C PRO A 149 1.51 10.09 -9.86
N GLY A 150 1.19 10.12 -11.15
CA GLY A 150 1.98 9.50 -12.21
C GLY A 150 1.58 8.05 -12.52
N ASP A 151 2.34 7.39 -13.38
CA ASP A 151 2.11 6.01 -13.86
C ASP A 151 3.27 5.05 -13.52
N PHE A 152 4.32 5.58 -12.90
CA PHE A 152 5.53 4.83 -12.59
C PHE A 152 5.49 4.15 -11.21
N TYR A 153 4.94 4.84 -10.21
CA TYR A 153 4.96 4.38 -8.81
C TYR A 153 3.67 3.66 -8.41
N GLY A 154 3.81 2.67 -7.55
CA GLY A 154 2.73 1.78 -7.11
C GLY A 154 2.12 2.13 -5.76
N GLY A 155 2.36 3.33 -5.22
CA GLY A 155 1.93 3.69 -3.87
C GLY A 155 0.43 4.05 -3.79
N TRP A 156 -0.18 3.75 -2.64
CA TRP A 156 -1.62 3.89 -2.39
C TRP A 156 -1.87 4.95 -1.31
N VAL A 157 -2.56 6.03 -1.66
CA VAL A 157 -2.84 7.15 -0.76
C VAL A 157 -4.19 6.95 -0.07
N THR A 158 -4.16 6.90 1.26
CA THR A 158 -5.33 6.91 2.16
C THR A 158 -5.33 8.19 3.01
N SER A 159 -6.42 8.47 3.71
CA SER A 159 -6.67 9.70 4.47
C SER A 159 -5.74 9.91 5.66
N ASP A 160 -5.15 8.82 6.14
CA ASP A 160 -4.09 8.78 7.15
C ASP A 160 -2.69 9.05 6.58
N ILE A 161 -2.52 9.14 5.26
CA ILE A 161 -1.27 9.55 4.62
C ILE A 161 -1.24 11.07 4.47
N GLY A 162 -0.29 11.71 5.14
CA GLY A 162 0.06 13.12 4.98
C GLY A 162 1.43 13.30 4.36
N GLY A 163 1.82 14.57 4.20
CA GLY A 163 3.10 14.94 3.60
C GLY A 163 3.01 15.23 2.09
N ILE A 164 4.16 15.38 1.43
CA ILE A 164 4.26 15.66 -0.01
C ILE A 164 4.54 14.34 -0.71
N VAL A 165 3.53 13.84 -1.43
CA VAL A 165 3.65 12.62 -2.23
C VAL A 165 4.32 12.94 -3.57
N LYS A 166 5.38 12.19 -3.91
CA LYS A 166 6.08 12.31 -5.18
C LYS A 166 5.21 11.86 -6.36
N GLY A 167 5.43 12.45 -7.53
CA GLY A 167 4.83 12.11 -8.82
C GLY A 167 3.86 13.17 -9.36
N GLN A 168 3.51 14.21 -8.59
CA GLN A 168 2.55 15.22 -9.05
C GLN A 168 3.16 16.12 -10.13
N ASN A 169 4.46 16.47 -9.98
CA ASN A 169 5.23 17.22 -10.99
C ASN A 169 6.42 16.39 -11.54
N GLY A 170 6.39 15.06 -11.40
CA GLY A 170 7.48 14.18 -11.84
C GLY A 170 8.78 14.43 -11.06
N ASN A 171 9.91 14.60 -11.77
CA ASN A 171 11.21 14.90 -11.14
C ASN A 171 11.32 16.33 -10.58
N ALA A 172 10.32 17.17 -10.80
CA ALA A 172 10.27 18.55 -10.30
C ALA A 172 9.60 18.68 -8.92
N ASP A 173 9.09 17.57 -8.37
CA ASP A 173 8.67 17.58 -6.96
C ASP A 173 9.89 17.86 -6.08
N PRO A 174 9.76 18.74 -5.06
CA PRO A 174 10.91 19.23 -4.31
C PRO A 174 11.71 18.06 -3.73
N PHE A 175 13.00 18.03 -4.02
CA PHE A 175 13.95 17.26 -3.22
C PHE A 175 14.01 17.94 -1.86
N VAL A 176 13.35 17.37 -0.86
CA VAL A 176 13.53 17.75 0.54
C VAL A 176 14.15 16.60 1.32
#